data_AF-A0A7C3T2I1-F1
#
_entry.id   AF-A0A7C3T2I1-F1
#
_cell.length_a   1.000
_cell.length_b   1.000
_cell.length_c   1.000
_cell.angle_alpha   90.00
_cell.angle_beta   90.00
_cell.angle_gamma   90.00
#
_symmetry.space_group_name_H-M   'P 1'
#
loop_
_entity.id
_entity.type
_entity.pdbx_description
1 polymer ?
#
loop_
_entity_poly.entity_id
_entity_poly.type
_entity_poly.pdbx_seq_one_letter_code
_entity_poly.pdbx_strand_id
1 'polypeptide(L)'
;MWQALENGVSQVERTAGRFPQVAGLRFVWDLAQPPGSRIVSVEVLLEGVWRPLDRTATYRLATSNFLAAGGDGYTMFTEAKNAWNLGFVDYEVLAEYIQAHSPVSPKVEGRIIRK
;
A
#
# COMPACT_ATOMS: atom_id res chain seq x y z
N MET A 1 -4.76 -1.41 7.78
CA MET A 1 -4.88 -1.01 6.35
C MET A 1 -5.41 0.41 6.19
N TRP A 2 -6.64 0.72 6.63
CA TRP A 2 -7.22 2.08 6.48
C TRP A 2 -6.30 3.19 7.03
N GLN A 3 -5.85 3.06 8.28
CA GLN A 3 -4.93 4.02 8.91
C GLN A 3 -3.59 4.16 8.17
N ALA A 4 -3.09 3.08 7.55
CA ALA A 4 -1.85 3.13 6.78
C ALA A 4 -2.04 3.96 5.50
N LEU A 5 -3.17 3.81 4.82
CA LEU A 5 -3.50 4.63 3.65
C LEU A 5 -3.71 6.09 4.03
N GLU A 6 -4.40 6.36 5.15
CA GLU A 6 -4.52 7.72 5.72
C GLU A 6 -3.14 8.34 6.00
N ASN A 7 -2.24 7.60 6.66
CA ASN A 7 -0.86 8.07 6.86
C ASN A 7 -0.19 8.38 5.51
N GLY A 8 -0.32 7.48 4.54
CA GLY A 8 0.28 7.60 3.23
C GLY A 8 -0.10 8.88 2.46
N VAL A 9 -1.34 9.33 2.60
CA VAL A 9 -1.82 10.57 1.94
C VAL A 9 -1.86 11.80 2.84
N SER A 10 -1.50 11.67 4.12
CA SER A 10 -1.63 12.73 5.15
C SER A 10 -0.76 13.96 4.91
N GLN A 11 0.39 13.81 4.25
CA GLN A 11 1.36 14.89 4.01
C GLN A 11 1.81 14.92 2.54
N VAL A 12 0.92 14.56 1.62
CA VAL A 12 1.24 14.43 0.19
C VAL A 12 1.79 15.74 -0.40
N GLU A 13 1.38 16.89 0.13
CA GLU A 13 1.86 18.22 -0.25
C GLU A 13 3.35 18.41 0.03
N ARG A 14 3.91 17.67 0.98
CA ARG A 14 5.34 17.72 1.34
C ARG A 14 6.22 16.81 0.48
N THR A 15 5.62 15.92 -0.31
CA THR A 15 6.35 14.96 -1.17
C THR A 15 7.38 14.11 -0.38
N ALA A 16 7.10 13.82 0.89
CA ALA A 16 8.05 13.25 1.85
C ALA A 16 8.13 11.70 1.83
N GLY A 17 8.06 11.07 0.65
CA GLY A 17 8.27 9.63 0.45
C GLY A 17 7.12 8.69 0.87
N ARG A 18 6.31 9.07 1.87
CA ARG A 18 5.29 8.18 2.48
C ARG A 18 4.13 7.75 1.59
N PHE A 19 3.99 8.30 0.38
CA PHE A 19 2.85 8.02 -0.51
C PHE A 19 2.90 6.56 -1.02
N PRO A 20 1.88 5.72 -0.76
CA PRO A 20 1.99 4.28 -1.01
C PRO A 20 1.68 3.93 -2.46
N GLN A 21 2.61 3.23 -3.11
CA GLN A 21 2.30 2.42 -4.30
C GLN A 21 1.64 1.11 -3.85
N VAL A 22 0.65 0.61 -4.61
CA VAL A 22 -0.17 -0.54 -4.20
C VAL A 22 -0.37 -1.58 -5.31
N ALA A 23 -0.55 -2.83 -4.89
CA ALA A 23 -0.98 -3.96 -5.71
C ALA A 23 -1.96 -4.81 -4.89
N GLY A 24 -2.94 -5.44 -5.55
CA GLY A 24 -4.02 -6.19 -4.85
C GLY A 24 -4.99 -5.32 -4.04
N LEU A 25 -4.83 -4.00 -4.11
CA LEU A 25 -5.67 -2.99 -3.46
C LEU A 25 -5.84 -1.80 -4.41
N ARG A 26 -7.00 -1.14 -4.37
CA ARG A 26 -7.21 0.17 -4.98
C ARG A 26 -7.96 1.10 -4.02
N PHE A 27 -7.68 2.40 -4.10
CA PHE A 27 -8.34 3.37 -3.23
C PHE A 27 -8.58 4.73 -3.89
N VAL A 28 -9.62 5.40 -3.41
CA VAL A 28 -9.94 6.79 -3.75
C VAL A 28 -9.65 7.65 -2.52
N TRP A 29 -9.02 8.80 -2.74
CA TRP A 29 -8.72 9.76 -1.68
C TRP A 29 -9.00 11.20 -2.10
N ASP A 30 -9.24 12.08 -1.14
CA ASP A 30 -9.64 13.48 -1.34
C ASP A 30 -8.71 14.43 -0.56
N LEU A 31 -8.01 15.31 -1.28
CA LEU A 31 -7.08 16.27 -0.66
C LEU A 31 -7.82 17.40 0.08
N ALA A 32 -9.09 17.66 -0.25
CA ALA A 32 -9.87 18.69 0.41
C ALA A 32 -10.22 18.32 1.86
N GLN A 33 -10.14 17.04 2.23
CA GLN A 33 -10.35 16.57 3.59
C GLN A 33 -9.11 16.77 4.47
N PRO A 34 -9.30 16.98 5.79
CA PRO A 34 -8.18 17.11 6.71
C PRO A 34 -7.33 15.81 6.74
N PRO A 35 -6.00 15.91 6.96
CA PRO A 35 -5.15 14.74 7.16
C PRO A 35 -5.73 13.77 8.19
N GLY A 36 -5.76 12.47 7.87
CA GLY A 36 -6.39 11.44 8.69
C GLY A 36 -7.87 11.20 8.38
N SER A 37 -8.47 11.93 7.44
CA SER A 37 -9.81 11.69 6.90
C SER A 37 -9.85 11.82 5.37
N ARG A 38 -8.72 11.54 4.70
CA ARG A 38 -8.57 11.72 3.26
C ARG A 38 -8.99 10.49 2.45
N ILE A 39 -9.11 9.31 3.04
CA ILE A 39 -9.51 8.10 2.31
C ILE A 39 -11.04 8.09 2.15
N VAL A 40 -11.49 7.98 0.89
CA VAL A 40 -12.92 7.94 0.52
C VAL A 40 -13.42 6.50 0.43
N SER A 41 -12.66 5.65 -0.27
CA SER A 41 -13.01 4.24 -0.45
C SER A 41 -11.77 3.39 -0.66
N VAL A 42 -11.83 2.15 -0.21
CA VAL A 42 -10.77 1.16 -0.42
C VAL A 42 -11.43 -0.14 -0.85
N GLU A 43 -10.89 -0.73 -1.91
CA GLU A 43 -11.25 -2.08 -2.35
C GLU A 43 -10.01 -2.96 -2.38
N VAL A 44 -10.19 -4.23 -2.02
CA VAL A 44 -9.17 -5.26 -2.01
C VAL A 44 -9.53 -6.33 -3.02
N LEU A 45 -8.54 -6.87 -3.71
CA LEU A 45 -8.71 -7.98 -4.64
C LEU A 45 -8.64 -9.29 -3.85
N LEU A 46 -9.76 -9.97 -3.71
CA LEU A 46 -9.86 -11.27 -3.04
C LEU A 46 -10.42 -12.28 -4.03
N GLU A 47 -9.70 -13.37 -4.25
CA GLU A 47 -10.12 -14.46 -5.16
C GLU A 47 -10.46 -13.94 -6.58
N GLY A 48 -9.69 -12.94 -7.06
CA GLY A 48 -9.90 -12.32 -8.36
C GLY A 48 -11.06 -11.33 -8.44
N VAL A 49 -11.75 -11.05 -7.32
CA VAL A 49 -12.90 -10.13 -7.26
C VAL A 49 -12.57 -8.93 -6.37
N TRP A 50 -12.86 -7.73 -6.86
CA TRP A 50 -12.76 -6.51 -6.08
C TRP A 50 -13.90 -6.45 -5.06
N ARG A 51 -13.55 -6.26 -3.79
CA ARG A 51 -14.50 -6.15 -2.69
C ARG A 51 -14.16 -4.93 -1.83
N PRO A 52 -15.15 -4.23 -1.27
CA PRO A 52 -14.90 -3.18 -0.28
C PRO A 52 -14.04 -3.72 0.87
N LEU A 53 -13.13 -2.89 1.36
CA LEU A 53 -12.34 -3.22 2.54
C LEU A 53 -13.26 -3.44 3.76
N ASP A 54 -13.25 -4.64 4.32
CA ASP A 54 -13.84 -4.90 5.63
C ASP A 54 -12.85 -4.43 6.71
N ARG A 55 -13.23 -3.41 7.47
CA ARG A 55 -12.37 -2.81 8.49
C ARG A 55 -12.14 -3.71 9.71
N THR A 56 -12.90 -4.78 9.86
CA THR A 56 -12.82 -5.75 10.97
C THR A 56 -12.09 -7.04 10.59
N ALA A 57 -11.93 -7.31 9.29
CA ALA A 57 -11.21 -8.47 8.80
C ALA A 57 -9.68 -8.33 8.95
N THR A 58 -9.00 -9.48 8.99
CA THR A 58 -7.53 -9.54 8.97
C THR A 58 -7.05 -9.78 7.55
N TYR A 59 -6.07 -8.97 7.11
CA TYR A 59 -5.46 -9.08 5.79
C TYR A 59 -3.96 -9.33 5.94
N ARG A 60 -3.40 -10.12 5.01
CA ARG A 60 -1.96 -10.26 4.85
C ARG A 60 -1.48 -9.28 3.80
N LEU A 61 -0.37 -8.61 4.09
CA LEU A 61 0.27 -7.64 3.22
C LEU A 61 1.75 -7.95 3.08
N ALA A 62 2.32 -7.62 1.93
CA ALA A 62 3.76 -7.59 1.71
C ALA A 62 4.21 -6.13 1.64
N THR A 63 5.28 -5.78 2.34
CA THR A 63 5.84 -4.43 2.41
C THR A 63 7.34 -4.50 2.71
N SER A 64 8.07 -3.40 2.54
CA SER A 64 9.47 -3.32 2.93
C SER A 64 9.63 -3.41 4.45
N ASN A 65 10.79 -3.90 4.90
CA ASN A 65 11.18 -3.91 6.30
C ASN A 65 11.17 -2.50 6.93
N PHE A 66 11.54 -1.47 6.17
CA PHE A 66 11.50 -0.06 6.61
C PHE A 66 10.09 0.36 7.03
N LEU A 67 9.07 0.11 6.20
CA LEU A 67 7.69 0.45 6.52
C LEU A 67 7.15 -0.44 7.64
N ALA A 68 7.49 -1.74 7.63
CA ALA A 68 7.09 -2.67 8.69
C ALA A 68 7.63 -2.25 10.08
N ALA A 69 8.82 -1.62 10.12
CA ALA A 69 9.42 -1.07 11.33
C ALA A 69 8.88 0.33 11.71
N GLY A 70 7.89 0.87 11.00
CA GLY A 70 7.28 2.17 11.29
C GLY A 70 7.91 3.36 10.56
N GLY A 71 8.79 3.12 9.59
CA GLY A 71 9.33 4.14 8.69
C GLY A 71 8.21 4.97 8.04
N ASP A 72 8.51 6.23 7.70
CA ASP A 72 7.56 7.17 7.08
C ASP A 72 6.24 7.40 7.86
N GLY A 73 6.26 7.11 9.17
CA GLY A 73 5.10 7.25 10.04
C GLY A 73 4.11 6.08 9.95
N TYR A 74 4.49 4.96 9.32
CA TYR A 74 3.68 3.75 9.28
C TYR A 74 3.73 2.95 10.60
N THR A 75 3.70 3.65 11.74
CA THR A 75 3.84 3.05 13.08
C THR A 75 2.78 1.99 13.36
N MET A 76 1.60 2.08 12.76
CA MET A 76 0.55 1.07 12.88
C MET A 76 0.96 -0.33 12.35
N PHE A 77 2.02 -0.42 11.53
CA PHE A 77 2.53 -1.72 11.08
C PHE A 77 3.35 -2.45 12.16
N THR A 78 3.85 -1.76 13.18
CA THR A 78 4.57 -2.42 14.29
C THR A 78 3.63 -3.26 15.17
N GLU A 79 2.33 -3.02 15.08
CA GLU A 79 1.27 -3.76 15.78
C GLU A 79 0.78 -4.99 14.98
N ALA A 80 1.34 -5.26 13.80
CA ALA A 80 0.92 -6.37 12.95
C ALA A 80 1.16 -7.73 13.64
N LYS A 81 0.11 -8.55 13.70
CA LYS A 81 0.20 -9.93 14.20
C LYS A 81 0.91 -10.80 13.17
N ASN A 82 1.77 -11.72 13.62
CA ASN A 82 2.46 -12.69 12.77
C ASN A 82 3.29 -12.04 11.65
N ALA A 83 3.93 -10.90 11.93
CA ALA A 83 4.87 -10.28 11.00
C ALA A 83 6.09 -11.19 10.82
N TRP A 84 6.50 -11.39 9.56
CA TRP A 84 7.65 -12.22 9.20
C TRP A 84 8.51 -11.49 8.18
N ASN A 85 9.82 -11.42 8.44
CA ASN A 85 10.78 -10.93 7.46
C ASN A 85 11.24 -12.10 6.58
N LEU A 86 10.91 -12.05 5.29
CA LEU A 86 11.26 -13.10 4.32
C LEU A 86 12.77 -13.17 4.06
N GLY A 87 13.54 -12.14 4.43
CA GLY A 87 15.00 -12.08 4.22
C GLY A 87 15.41 -11.76 2.79
N PHE A 88 14.45 -11.54 1.89
CA PHE A 88 14.73 -11.18 0.51
C PHE A 88 15.19 -9.72 0.39
N VAL A 89 16.14 -9.51 -0.52
CA VAL A 89 16.59 -8.19 -0.91
C VAL A 89 15.66 -7.66 -2.01
N ASP A 90 15.17 -6.43 -1.86
CA ASP A 90 14.13 -5.86 -2.72
C ASP A 90 14.53 -5.75 -4.20
N TYR A 91 15.76 -5.32 -4.49
CA TYR A 91 16.26 -5.23 -5.87
C TYR A 91 16.42 -6.60 -6.52
N GLU A 92 16.73 -7.64 -5.74
CA GLU A 92 16.87 -9.02 -6.24
C GLU A 92 15.49 -9.56 -6.64
N VAL A 93 14.47 -9.36 -5.78
CA VAL A 93 13.08 -9.72 -6.10
C VAL A 93 12.61 -9.02 -7.38
N LEU A 94 12.93 -7.74 -7.55
CA LEU A 94 12.59 -7.00 -8.76
C LEU A 94 13.34 -7.53 -9.99
N ALA A 95 14.65 -7.77 -9.88
CA ALA A 95 15.48 -8.27 -10.96
C ALA A 95 15.01 -9.65 -11.44
N GLU A 96 14.74 -10.57 -10.51
CA GLU A 96 14.18 -11.89 -10.80
C GLU A 96 12.83 -11.79 -11.51
N TYR A 97 11.93 -10.91 -11.03
CA TYR A 97 10.65 -10.69 -11.67
C TYR A 97 10.81 -10.22 -13.12
N ILE A 98 11.67 -9.23 -13.37
CA ILE A 98 11.92 -8.70 -14.71
C ILE A 98 12.52 -9.78 -15.62
N GLN A 99 13.50 -10.54 -15.13
CA GLN A 99 14.13 -11.63 -15.89
C GLN A 99 13.10 -12.69 -16.30
N ALA A 100 12.19 -13.07 -15.39
CA ALA A 100 11.18 -14.09 -15.64
C ALA A 100 10.01 -13.62 -16.54
N HIS A 101 9.74 -12.32 -16.60
CA HIS A 101 8.56 -11.76 -17.27
C HIS A 101 8.90 -10.77 -18.38
N SER A 102 10.13 -10.80 -18.90
CA SER A 102 10.58 -9.86 -19.93
C SER A 102 9.90 -10.15 -21.29
N PRO A 103 9.46 -9.12 -22.03
CA PRO A 103 9.50 -7.70 -21.68
C PRO A 103 8.40 -7.31 -20.69
N VAL A 104 8.74 -6.47 -19.70
CA VAL A 104 7.76 -5.87 -18.79
C VAL A 104 7.12 -4.63 -19.41
N SER A 105 5.80 -4.45 -19.21
CA SER A 105 5.05 -3.28 -19.70
C SER A 105 4.01 -2.79 -18.68
N PRO A 106 4.43 -2.26 -17.51
CA PRO A 106 3.51 -1.79 -16.50
C PRO A 106 2.64 -0.63 -17.02
N LYS A 107 1.39 -0.57 -16.56
CA LYS A 107 0.42 0.46 -16.92
C LYS A 107 -0.13 1.15 -15.67
N VAL A 108 -0.60 2.39 -15.86
CA VAL A 108 -1.41 3.06 -14.85
C VAL A 108 -2.83 2.48 -14.93
N GLU A 109 -3.20 1.67 -13.95
CA GLU A 109 -4.46 0.92 -13.93
C GLU A 109 -5.55 1.59 -13.06
N GLY A 110 -5.33 2.83 -12.61
CA GLY A 110 -6.28 3.52 -11.74
C GLY A 110 -6.38 2.91 -10.33
N ARG A 111 -5.30 2.28 -9.84
CA ARG A 111 -5.24 1.73 -8.47
C ARG A 111 -5.32 2.82 -7.39
N ILE A 112 -4.90 4.03 -7.71
CA ILE A 112 -4.90 5.17 -6.79
C ILE A 112 -5.54 6.35 -7.52
N ILE A 113 -6.70 6.79 -7.03
CA ILE A 113 -7.47 7.87 -7.65
C ILE A 113 -7.60 9.00 -6.65
N ARG A 114 -7.22 10.21 -7.06
CA ARG A 114 -7.51 11.43 -6.32
C ARG A 114 -8.84 12.00 -6.83
N LYS A 115 -9.77 12.27 -5.92
CA LYS A 115 -11.02 12.97 -6.17
C LYS A 115 -10.80 14.48 -6.31
#